data_AF-A0A1H3DJA5-F1
#
_entry.id   AF-A0A1H3DJA5-F1
#
_cell.length_a   1.000
_cell.length_b   1.000
_cell.length_c   1.000
_cell.angle_alpha   90.00
_cell.angle_beta   90.00
_cell.angle_gamma   90.00
#
_symmetry.space_group_name_H-M   'P 1'
#
loop_
_entity.id
_entity.type
_entity.pdbx_description
1 polymer ?
#
loop_
_entity_poly.entity_id
_entity_poly.type
_entity_poly.pdbx_seq_one_letter_code
_entity_poly.pdbx_strand_id
1 'polypeptide(L)'
;MMATTHALAGVALAVLVGVLFPESAAGTSLLPVAAAALGGLFPDFDLYAGHRRTLHFPVYFSVAAAVAVAVAVAVPTVTTVAAALFLVAAGLHSAMDALGGGLELKPWLGTSDRAVYSHYHRRWIRPRRWIRYDGAPEDLLAAGAFALPALYVLDGTARTVVLGALGISAGYVLLRKPMVEVTQAVVDALPDEHLDRLPARFVEDFR
;
A
#
# COMPACT_ATOMS: atom_id res chain seq x y z
N MET A 1 -3.06 0.92 -5.12
CA MET A 1 -4.09 -0.14 -4.93
C MET A 1 -4.69 0.09 -3.54
N MET A 2 -5.45 -0.83 -2.95
CA MET A 2 -5.86 -0.67 -1.54
C MET A 2 -4.63 -0.69 -0.63
N ALA A 3 -4.66 0.14 0.42
CA ALA A 3 -3.64 0.15 1.47
C ALA A 3 -3.45 -1.24 2.08
N THR A 4 -4.55 -1.97 2.29
CA THR A 4 -4.53 -3.35 2.77
C THR A 4 -3.87 -4.31 1.78
N THR A 5 -4.02 -4.12 0.47
CA THR A 5 -3.32 -4.93 -0.53
C THR A 5 -1.81 -4.72 -0.44
N HIS A 6 -1.34 -3.48 -0.26
CA HIS A 6 0.07 -3.18 -0.07
C HIS A 6 0.63 -3.77 1.23
N ALA A 7 -0.13 -3.68 2.33
CA ALA A 7 0.23 -4.31 3.60
C ALA A 7 0.35 -5.84 3.46
N LEU A 8 -0.63 -6.48 2.81
CA LEU A 8 -0.65 -7.93 2.60
C LEU A 8 0.47 -8.39 1.66
N ALA A 9 0.83 -7.61 0.65
CA ALA A 9 2.00 -7.89 -0.18
C ALA A 9 3.31 -7.88 0.65
N GLY A 10 3.45 -6.93 1.57
CA GLY A 10 4.56 -6.89 2.54
C GLY A 10 4.57 -8.12 3.46
N VAL A 11 3.42 -8.49 4.02
CA VAL A 11 3.26 -9.69 4.86
C VAL A 11 3.63 -10.96 4.07
N ALA A 12 3.14 -11.11 2.84
CA ALA A 12 3.43 -12.25 1.97
C ALA A 12 4.93 -12.43 1.75
N LEU A 13 5.64 -11.32 1.49
CA LEU A 13 7.08 -11.30 1.34
C LEU A 13 7.79 -11.76 2.62
N ALA A 14 7.42 -11.20 3.78
CA ALA A 14 8.04 -11.56 5.06
C ALA A 14 7.80 -13.03 5.41
N VAL A 15 6.58 -13.54 5.18
CA VAL A 15 6.24 -14.95 5.38
C VAL A 15 7.07 -15.85 4.45
N LEU A 16 7.21 -15.49 3.17
CA LEU A 16 8.04 -16.25 2.23
C LEU A 16 9.50 -16.31 2.69
N VAL A 17 10.08 -15.19 3.14
CA VAL A 17 11.44 -15.17 3.69
C VAL A 17 11.55 -16.04 4.94
N GLY A 18 10.56 -15.98 5.85
CA GLY A 18 10.52 -16.84 7.03
C GLY A 18 10.45 -18.33 6.70
N VAL A 19 9.69 -18.71 5.68
CA VAL A 19 9.59 -20.11 5.21
C VAL A 19 10.89 -20.59 4.56
N LEU A 20 11.57 -19.73 3.78
CA LEU A 20 12.84 -20.06 3.13
C LEU A 20 14.01 -20.13 4.11
N PHE A 21 13.94 -19.38 5.22
CA PHE A 21 14.99 -19.31 6.24
C PHE A 21 14.39 -19.52 7.64
N PRO A 22 13.89 -20.73 7.96
CA PRO A 22 13.09 -20.97 9.17
C PRO A 22 13.87 -20.72 10.48
N GLU A 23 15.18 -20.97 10.48
CA GLU A 23 16.04 -20.76 11.66
C GLU A 23 16.52 -19.30 11.80
N SER A 24 16.24 -18.45 10.80
CA SER A 24 16.64 -17.04 10.83
C SER A 24 15.71 -16.20 11.71
N ALA A 25 16.10 -14.95 11.93
CA ALA A 25 15.25 -13.97 12.60
C ALA A 25 13.92 -13.70 11.87
N ALA A 26 13.83 -13.98 10.56
CA ALA A 26 12.58 -13.87 9.79
C ALA A 26 11.62 -15.05 10.08
N GLY A 27 12.15 -16.25 10.33
CA GLY A 27 11.36 -17.46 10.56
C GLY A 27 10.95 -17.65 12.03
N THR A 28 11.75 -17.10 12.96
CA THR A 28 11.56 -17.31 14.41
C THR A 28 10.84 -16.16 15.13
N SER A 29 10.55 -15.05 14.44
CA SER A 29 9.94 -13.86 15.05
C SER A 29 8.80 -13.28 14.20
N LEU A 30 7.75 -12.78 14.85
CA LEU A 30 6.67 -12.04 14.18
C LEU A 30 7.02 -10.57 13.91
N LEU A 31 8.09 -10.04 14.52
CA LEU A 31 8.44 -8.62 14.37
C LEU A 31 8.74 -8.24 12.91
N PRO A 32 9.49 -9.03 12.12
CA PRO A 32 9.71 -8.69 10.71
C PRO A 32 8.44 -8.77 9.85
N VAL A 33 7.48 -9.64 10.19
CA VAL A 33 6.18 -9.71 9.51
C VAL A 33 5.37 -8.44 9.79
N ALA A 34 5.31 -8.01 11.05
CA ALA A 34 4.65 -6.76 11.43
C ALA A 34 5.33 -5.54 10.79
N ALA A 35 6.67 -5.51 10.75
CA ALA A 35 7.43 -4.46 10.11
C ALA A 35 7.17 -4.41 8.59
N ALA A 36 7.06 -5.56 7.91
CA ALA A 36 6.71 -5.59 6.49
C ALA A 36 5.28 -5.10 6.24
N ALA A 37 4.32 -5.46 7.09
CA ALA A 37 2.96 -4.93 7.02
C ALA A 37 2.94 -3.40 7.16
N LEU A 38 3.66 -2.88 8.15
CA LEU A 38 3.79 -1.44 8.38
C LEU A 38 4.53 -0.73 7.24
N GLY A 39 5.58 -1.34 6.69
CA GLY A 39 6.30 -0.82 5.52
C GLY A 39 5.40 -0.76 4.28
N GLY A 40 4.55 -1.77 4.12
CA GLY A 40 3.51 -1.80 3.09
C GLY A 40 2.39 -0.78 3.31
N LEU A 41 2.19 -0.23 4.51
CA LEU A 41 1.21 0.83 4.77
C LEU A 41 1.83 2.23 4.72
N PHE A 42 3.09 2.35 5.11
CA PHE A 42 3.76 3.61 5.38
C PHE A 42 3.65 4.65 4.25
N PRO A 43 3.83 4.31 2.97
CA PRO A 43 3.72 5.30 1.90
C PRO A 43 2.35 5.99 1.86
N ASP A 44 1.25 5.27 2.12
CA ASP A 44 -0.12 5.82 2.10
C ASP A 44 -0.42 6.84 3.20
N PHE A 45 0.45 7.00 4.20
CA PHE A 45 0.27 8.03 5.23
C PHE A 45 0.36 9.45 4.67
N ASP A 46 0.72 9.61 3.39
CA ASP A 46 0.66 10.88 2.66
C ASP A 46 -0.67 11.18 1.94
N LEU A 47 -1.74 10.37 2.18
CA LEU A 47 -3.02 10.45 1.45
C LEU A 47 -3.63 11.87 1.35
N TYR A 48 -3.40 12.73 2.35
CA TYR A 48 -3.88 14.11 2.39
C TYR A 48 -2.77 15.17 2.32
N ALA A 49 -1.51 14.76 2.09
CA ALA A 49 -0.33 15.62 2.10
C ALA A 49 0.54 15.44 0.84
N GLY A 50 -0.10 15.27 -0.33
CA GLY A 50 0.60 15.05 -1.60
C GLY A 50 0.78 13.58 -1.95
N HIS A 51 -0.33 12.83 -1.90
CA HIS A 51 -0.36 11.38 -2.09
C HIS A 51 0.41 10.90 -3.33
N ARG A 52 1.18 9.82 -3.16
CA ARG A 52 2.08 9.24 -4.16
C ARG A 52 3.17 10.16 -4.69
N ARG A 53 3.45 11.24 -3.97
CA ARG A 53 4.56 12.17 -4.23
C ARG A 53 5.42 12.45 -3.02
N THR A 54 4.98 12.29 -1.77
CA THR A 54 5.79 12.74 -0.62
C THR A 54 6.35 11.60 0.22
N LEU A 55 5.63 10.48 0.37
CA LEU A 55 6.13 9.28 1.06
C LEU A 55 6.36 8.10 0.13
N HIS A 56 6.05 8.27 -1.16
CA HIS A 56 6.25 7.23 -2.17
C HIS A 56 7.54 7.46 -2.94
N PHE A 57 8.55 6.65 -2.64
CA PHE A 57 9.88 6.78 -3.23
C PHE A 57 10.26 5.51 -4.00
N PRO A 58 9.71 5.27 -5.21
CA PRO A 58 9.88 4.00 -5.92
C PRO A 58 11.34 3.66 -6.24
N VAL A 59 12.22 4.66 -6.39
CA VAL A 59 13.66 4.43 -6.62
C VAL A 59 14.44 4.45 -5.30
N TYR A 60 14.22 5.46 -4.45
CA TYR A 60 15.03 5.59 -3.23
C TYR A 60 14.70 4.55 -2.17
N PHE A 61 13.45 4.07 -2.06
CA PHE A 61 13.17 2.90 -1.22
C PHE A 61 13.82 1.64 -1.76
N SER A 62 13.90 1.43 -3.08
CA SER A 62 14.63 0.26 -3.62
C SER A 62 16.12 0.31 -3.27
N VAL A 63 16.75 1.49 -3.35
CA VAL A 63 18.15 1.68 -2.94
C VAL A 63 18.31 1.46 -1.43
N ALA A 64 17.45 2.08 -0.61
CA ALA A 64 17.48 1.91 0.84
C ALA A 64 17.23 0.45 1.25
N ALA A 65 16.30 -0.23 0.59
CA ALA A 65 16.01 -1.65 0.78
C ALA A 65 17.23 -2.51 0.45
N ALA A 66 17.92 -2.27 -0.67
CA ALA A 66 19.14 -3.01 -1.02
C ALA A 66 20.23 -2.86 0.04
N VAL A 67 20.45 -1.64 0.54
CA VAL A 67 21.40 -1.38 1.64
C VAL A 67 20.97 -2.09 2.91
N ALA A 68 19.69 -1.99 3.29
CA ALA A 68 19.18 -2.61 4.50
C ALA A 68 19.22 -4.15 4.45
N VAL A 69 18.95 -4.74 3.28
CA VAL A 69 19.11 -6.19 3.05
C VAL A 69 20.59 -6.59 3.18
N ALA A 70 21.53 -5.84 2.61
CA ALA A 70 22.96 -6.12 2.78
C ALA A 70 23.38 -6.08 4.25
N VAL A 71 22.87 -5.11 5.02
CA VAL A 71 23.09 -5.02 6.48
C VAL A 71 22.46 -6.21 7.20
N ALA A 72 21.23 -6.61 6.85
CA ALA A 72 20.54 -7.75 7.45
C ALA A 72 21.26 -9.08 7.15
N VAL A 73 21.90 -9.22 5.99
CA VAL A 73 22.73 -10.38 5.66
C VAL A 73 24.03 -10.39 6.46
N ALA A 74 24.69 -9.23 6.60
CA ALA A 74 25.93 -9.12 7.36
C ALA A 74 25.73 -9.28 8.88
N VAL A 75 24.59 -8.82 9.39
CA VAL A 75 24.24 -8.78 10.82
C VAL A 75 22.78 -9.24 10.98
N PRO A 76 22.49 -10.56 10.96
CA PRO A 76 21.12 -11.10 10.86
C PRO A 76 20.37 -11.12 12.20
N THR A 77 20.14 -9.93 12.77
CA THR A 77 19.29 -9.75 13.95
C THR A 77 17.84 -9.54 13.59
N VAL A 78 16.93 -9.72 14.56
CA VAL A 78 15.51 -9.41 14.37
C VAL A 78 15.30 -7.96 13.90
N THR A 79 16.03 -7.01 14.48
CA THR A 79 15.89 -5.58 14.15
C THR A 79 16.36 -5.26 12.73
N THR A 80 17.52 -5.77 12.32
CA THR A 80 18.05 -5.52 10.96
C THR A 80 17.18 -6.17 9.89
N VAL A 81 16.67 -7.39 10.13
CA VAL A 81 15.74 -8.08 9.24
C VAL A 81 14.38 -7.35 9.18
N ALA A 82 13.85 -6.90 10.30
CA ALA A 82 12.61 -6.12 10.35
C ALA A 82 12.74 -4.79 9.61
N ALA A 83 13.83 -4.06 9.80
CA ALA A 83 14.10 -2.80 9.09
C ALA A 83 14.25 -3.03 7.57
N ALA A 84 14.94 -4.10 7.17
CA ALA A 84 15.06 -4.47 5.76
C ALA A 84 13.69 -4.79 5.14
N LEU A 85 12.89 -5.63 5.79
CA LEU A 85 11.56 -6.00 5.28
C LEU A 85 10.57 -4.84 5.27
N PHE A 86 10.65 -3.91 6.23
CA PHE A 86 9.90 -2.65 6.20
C PHE A 86 10.24 -1.85 4.93
N LEU A 87 11.53 -1.63 4.65
CA LEU A 87 11.97 -0.84 3.50
C LEU A 87 11.68 -1.54 2.16
N VAL A 88 11.83 -2.87 2.10
CA VAL A 88 11.45 -3.64 0.91
C VAL A 88 9.94 -3.53 0.67
N ALA A 89 9.11 -3.64 1.70
CA ALA A 89 7.67 -3.50 1.57
C ALA A 89 7.26 -2.08 1.15
N ALA A 90 7.90 -1.03 1.68
CA ALA A 90 7.65 0.36 1.27
C ALA A 90 8.05 0.63 -0.20
N GLY A 91 9.17 0.03 -0.64
CA GLY A 91 9.59 0.05 -2.03
C GLY A 91 8.64 -0.72 -2.95
N LEU A 92 8.20 -1.90 -2.51
CA LEU A 92 7.23 -2.73 -3.22
C LEU A 92 5.89 -2.01 -3.37
N HIS A 93 5.38 -1.39 -2.30
CA HIS A 93 4.21 -0.52 -2.35
C HIS A 93 4.37 0.54 -3.44
N SER A 94 5.43 1.34 -3.35
CA SER A 94 5.67 2.44 -4.29
C SER A 94 5.76 1.97 -5.74
N ALA A 95 6.27 0.76 -5.99
CA ALA A 95 6.30 0.15 -7.31
C ALA A 95 4.92 -0.36 -7.76
N MET A 96 4.16 -0.99 -6.84
CA MET A 96 2.82 -1.53 -7.10
C MET A 96 1.82 -0.43 -7.48
N ASP A 97 2.00 0.81 -7.04
CA ASP A 97 1.16 1.92 -7.48
C ASP A 97 1.16 2.13 -8.99
N ALA A 98 2.28 1.87 -9.65
CA ALA A 98 2.35 1.91 -11.11
C ALA A 98 1.49 0.82 -11.77
N LEU A 99 1.14 -0.24 -11.06
CA LEU A 99 0.30 -1.35 -11.56
C LEU A 99 -1.20 -1.06 -11.41
N GLY A 100 -1.58 -0.12 -10.54
CA GLY A 100 -2.95 0.27 -10.26
C GLY A 100 -3.49 1.40 -11.16
N GLY A 101 -4.56 2.04 -10.67
CA GLY A 101 -5.16 3.24 -11.26
C GLY A 101 -4.49 4.55 -10.86
N GLY A 102 -4.97 5.66 -11.45
CA GLY A 102 -4.48 7.01 -11.18
C GLY A 102 -4.89 7.59 -9.82
N LEU A 103 -4.46 8.82 -9.55
CA LEU A 103 -4.67 9.53 -8.28
C LEU A 103 -6.09 10.06 -8.00
N GLU A 104 -6.95 10.05 -9.01
CA GLU A 104 -8.28 10.65 -8.92
C GLU A 104 -9.21 9.95 -7.90
N LEU A 105 -10.15 10.71 -7.33
CA LEU A 105 -11.19 10.20 -6.43
C LEU A 105 -12.12 9.18 -7.10
N LYS A 106 -12.34 9.32 -8.42
CA LYS A 106 -13.10 8.38 -9.28
C LYS A 106 -12.16 7.61 -10.21
N PRO A 107 -11.27 6.75 -9.68
CA PRO A 107 -10.23 6.09 -10.47
C PRO A 107 -10.77 5.14 -11.54
N TRP A 108 -12.05 4.72 -11.43
CA TRP A 108 -12.73 3.91 -12.46
C TRP A 108 -13.05 4.69 -13.75
N LEU A 109 -12.98 6.02 -13.75
CA LEU A 109 -13.08 6.82 -14.98
C LEU A 109 -11.75 6.88 -15.72
N GLY A 110 -10.64 6.72 -15.01
CA GLY A 110 -9.31 6.57 -15.60
C GLY A 110 -8.86 7.80 -16.40
N THR A 111 -9.04 9.00 -15.85
CA THR A 111 -8.72 10.29 -16.46
C THR A 111 -7.28 10.75 -16.22
N SER A 112 -6.58 10.19 -15.23
CA SER A 112 -5.24 10.60 -14.83
C SER A 112 -4.19 9.63 -15.37
N ASP A 113 -3.11 10.23 -15.88
CA ASP A 113 -1.88 9.56 -16.26
C ASP A 113 -0.82 9.59 -15.13
N ARG A 114 -1.22 9.94 -13.91
CA ARG A 114 -0.34 10.01 -12.74
C ARG A 114 -0.61 8.83 -11.80
N ALA A 115 0.31 7.87 -11.76
CA ALA A 115 0.30 6.78 -10.78
C ALA A 115 1.15 7.12 -9.57
N VAL A 116 2.47 7.21 -9.72
CA VAL A 116 3.42 7.49 -8.63
C VAL A 116 4.55 8.38 -9.13
N TYR A 117 4.98 9.34 -8.32
CA TYR A 117 6.03 10.29 -8.71
C TYR A 117 7.41 9.68 -8.49
N SER A 118 8.22 9.62 -9.54
CA SER A 118 9.62 9.22 -9.44
C SER A 118 10.50 10.45 -9.24
N HIS A 119 11.00 10.63 -8.02
CA HIS A 119 11.90 11.73 -7.66
C HIS A 119 13.25 11.68 -8.40
N TYR A 120 13.74 10.46 -8.65
CA TYR A 120 14.96 10.26 -9.43
C TYR A 120 14.81 10.76 -10.87
N HIS A 121 13.70 10.40 -11.53
CA HIS A 121 13.42 10.83 -12.91
C HIS A 121 12.71 12.19 -13.00
N ARG A 122 12.33 12.77 -11.87
CA ARG A 122 11.53 14.00 -11.72
C ARG A 122 10.24 14.01 -12.55
N ARG A 123 9.56 12.87 -12.65
CA ARG A 123 8.33 12.73 -13.44
C ARG A 123 7.35 11.74 -12.83
N TRP A 124 6.09 11.88 -13.20
CA TRP A 124 5.06 10.88 -12.91
C TRP A 124 5.27 9.63 -13.75
N ILE A 125 5.17 8.46 -13.10
CA ILE A 125 5.03 7.17 -13.76
C ILE A 125 3.55 7.01 -14.12
N ARG A 126 3.26 6.54 -15.33
CA ARG A 126 1.88 6.30 -15.80
C ARG A 126 1.27 5.05 -15.16
N PRO A 127 -0.05 5.05 -14.86
CA PRO A 127 -0.74 3.87 -14.38
C PRO A 127 -0.84 2.82 -15.49
N ARG A 128 -0.46 1.58 -15.19
CA ARG A 128 -0.60 0.44 -16.10
C ARG A 128 -1.99 -0.18 -16.06
N ARG A 129 -2.74 0.04 -14.97
CA ARG A 129 -4.12 -0.43 -14.79
C ARG A 129 -4.27 -1.95 -14.96
N TRP A 130 -3.27 -2.71 -14.51
CA TRP A 130 -3.40 -4.17 -14.38
C TRP A 130 -4.47 -4.51 -13.35
N ILE A 131 -4.51 -3.73 -12.27
CA ILE A 131 -5.67 -3.56 -11.41
C ILE A 131 -6.31 -2.24 -11.81
N ARG A 132 -7.57 -2.26 -12.26
CA ARG A 132 -8.18 -1.09 -12.94
C ARG A 132 -8.21 0.13 -12.04
N TYR A 133 -8.53 -0.08 -10.77
CA TYR A 133 -8.56 0.97 -9.77
C TYR A 133 -8.47 0.41 -8.34
N ASP A 134 -8.12 1.29 -7.41
CA ASP A 134 -8.15 1.01 -5.98
C ASP A 134 -9.58 0.70 -5.48
N GLY A 135 -9.77 -0.49 -4.92
CA GLY A 135 -11.08 -1.00 -4.49
C GLY A 135 -11.86 -1.69 -5.61
N ALA A 136 -11.23 -2.06 -6.72
CA ALA A 136 -11.84 -2.93 -7.73
C ALA A 136 -11.91 -4.40 -7.25
N PRO A 137 -12.82 -5.24 -7.79
CA PRO A 137 -12.87 -6.66 -7.44
C PRO A 137 -11.53 -7.39 -7.63
N GLU A 138 -10.78 -7.08 -8.69
CA GLU A 138 -9.46 -7.65 -8.92
C GLU A 138 -8.39 -7.20 -7.91
N ASP A 139 -8.58 -6.03 -7.26
CA ASP A 139 -7.72 -5.61 -6.15
C ASP A 139 -7.96 -6.50 -4.92
N LEU A 140 -9.22 -6.85 -4.66
CA LEU A 140 -9.57 -7.82 -3.60
C LEU A 140 -9.01 -9.21 -3.89
N LEU A 141 -9.02 -9.64 -5.16
CA LEU A 141 -8.39 -10.90 -5.56
C LEU A 141 -6.88 -10.87 -5.33
N ALA A 142 -6.21 -9.75 -5.64
CA ALA A 142 -4.79 -9.58 -5.36
C ALA A 142 -4.50 -9.60 -3.85
N ALA A 143 -5.30 -8.89 -3.04
CA ALA A 143 -5.22 -8.93 -1.58
C ALA A 143 -5.39 -10.35 -1.05
N GLY A 144 -6.39 -11.09 -1.55
CA GLY A 144 -6.61 -12.50 -1.24
C GLY A 144 -5.40 -13.36 -1.57
N ALA A 145 -4.85 -13.22 -2.78
CA ALA A 145 -3.67 -13.97 -3.22
C ALA A 145 -2.45 -13.70 -2.32
N PHE A 146 -2.19 -12.45 -1.95
CA PHE A 146 -1.11 -12.11 -1.01
C PHE A 146 -1.38 -12.59 0.42
N ALA A 147 -2.64 -12.68 0.83
CA ALA A 147 -2.99 -13.20 2.16
C ALA A 147 -2.79 -14.73 2.29
N LEU A 148 -2.88 -15.49 1.19
CA LEU A 148 -2.86 -16.96 1.23
C LEU A 148 -1.62 -17.54 1.94
N PRO A 149 -0.37 -17.13 1.62
CA PRO A 149 0.81 -17.64 2.35
C PRO A 149 0.73 -17.35 3.85
N ALA A 150 0.26 -16.16 4.22
CA ALA A 150 0.15 -15.76 5.61
C ALA A 150 -0.93 -16.56 6.35
N LEU A 151 -2.08 -16.81 5.73
CA LEU A 151 -3.14 -17.63 6.32
C LEU A 151 -2.75 -19.11 6.48
N TYR A 152 -1.82 -19.58 5.66
CA TYR A 152 -1.29 -20.94 5.73
C TYR A 152 -0.24 -21.10 6.84
N VAL A 153 0.67 -20.13 6.96
CA VAL A 153 1.83 -20.20 7.87
C VAL A 153 1.53 -19.64 9.26
N LEU A 154 0.81 -18.51 9.34
CA LEU A 154 0.57 -17.82 10.61
C LEU A 154 -0.64 -18.41 11.34
N ASP A 155 -0.59 -18.33 12.67
CA ASP A 155 -1.65 -18.77 13.57
C ASP A 155 -2.03 -17.66 14.57
N GLY A 156 -2.96 -17.98 15.47
CA GLY A 156 -3.42 -17.11 16.54
C GLY A 156 -3.79 -15.69 16.09
N THR A 157 -3.31 -14.70 16.84
CA THR A 157 -3.59 -13.28 16.61
C THR A 157 -3.11 -12.79 15.24
N ALA A 158 -1.95 -13.26 14.76
CA ALA A 158 -1.41 -12.83 13.48
C ALA A 158 -2.32 -13.24 12.32
N ARG A 159 -2.84 -14.48 12.35
CA ARG A 159 -3.84 -14.96 11.38
C ARG A 159 -5.15 -14.16 11.47
N THR A 160 -5.62 -13.85 12.67
CA THR A 160 -6.83 -13.03 12.88
C THR A 160 -6.66 -11.64 12.27
N VAL A 161 -5.49 -11.01 12.40
CA VAL A 161 -5.20 -9.70 11.80
C VAL A 161 -5.26 -9.76 10.27
N VAL A 162 -4.69 -10.81 9.66
CA VAL A 162 -4.75 -11.01 8.19
C VAL A 162 -6.21 -11.18 7.72
N LEU A 163 -7.01 -11.99 8.43
CA LEU A 163 -8.44 -12.13 8.14
C LEU A 163 -9.20 -10.80 8.30
N GLY A 164 -8.87 -10.02 9.33
CA GLY A 164 -9.40 -8.68 9.53
C GLY A 164 -9.09 -7.73 8.37
N ALA A 165 -7.84 -7.74 7.88
CA ALA A 165 -7.43 -6.95 6.72
C ALA A 165 -8.20 -7.35 5.44
N LEU A 166 -8.46 -8.64 5.24
CA LEU A 166 -9.32 -9.11 4.14
C LEU A 166 -10.78 -8.66 4.30
N GLY A 167 -11.32 -8.71 5.51
CA GLY A 167 -12.66 -8.20 5.82
C GLY A 167 -12.79 -6.70 5.52
N ILE A 168 -11.81 -5.90 5.95
CA ILE A 168 -11.71 -4.47 5.62
C ILE A 168 -11.65 -4.27 4.12
N SER A 169 -10.83 -5.05 3.41
CA SER A 169 -10.69 -4.97 1.95
C SER A 169 -12.02 -5.26 1.24
N ALA A 170 -12.73 -6.31 1.66
CA ALA A 170 -14.03 -6.66 1.09
C ALA A 170 -15.09 -5.58 1.35
N GLY A 171 -15.16 -5.06 2.58
CA GLY A 171 -16.02 -3.93 2.92
C GLY A 171 -15.70 -2.69 2.10
N TYR A 172 -14.42 -2.36 1.96
CA TYR A 172 -13.97 -1.23 1.15
C TYR A 172 -14.37 -1.39 -0.32
N VAL A 173 -14.17 -2.55 -0.93
CA VAL A 173 -14.57 -2.81 -2.33
C VAL A 173 -16.07 -2.61 -2.54
N LEU A 174 -16.90 -3.08 -1.60
CA LEU A 174 -18.36 -2.91 -1.66
C LEU A 174 -18.77 -1.43 -1.52
N LEU A 175 -18.09 -0.70 -0.65
CA LEU A 175 -18.43 0.69 -0.30
C LEU A 175 -17.68 1.74 -1.12
N ARG A 176 -16.68 1.35 -1.93
CA ARG A 176 -15.74 2.26 -2.61
C ARG A 176 -16.44 3.35 -3.40
N LYS A 177 -17.41 2.97 -4.24
CA LYS A 177 -18.16 3.88 -5.11
C LYS A 177 -19.22 4.68 -4.32
N PRO A 178 -20.10 4.05 -3.51
CA PRO A 178 -21.03 4.79 -2.66
C PRO A 178 -20.37 5.84 -1.78
N MET A 179 -19.20 5.54 -1.20
CA MET A 179 -18.44 6.48 -0.38
C MET A 179 -18.06 7.74 -1.16
N VAL A 180 -17.65 7.62 -2.42
CA VAL A 180 -17.29 8.76 -3.28
C VAL A 180 -18.50 9.56 -3.71
N GLU A 181 -19.61 8.88 -4.04
CA GLU A 181 -20.86 9.55 -4.40
C GLU A 181 -21.41 10.38 -3.23
N VAL A 182 -21.42 9.82 -2.03
CA VAL A 182 -21.80 10.55 -0.81
C VAL A 182 -20.84 11.71 -0.56
N THR A 183 -19.53 11.49 -0.68
CA THR A 183 -18.53 12.57 -0.50
C THR A 183 -18.76 13.70 -1.49
N GLN A 184 -19.00 13.39 -2.76
CA GLN A 184 -19.28 14.39 -3.78
C GLN A 184 -20.56 15.17 -3.46
N ALA A 185 -21.65 14.49 -3.11
CA ALA A 185 -22.90 15.14 -2.75
C ALA A 185 -22.74 16.12 -1.56
N VAL A 186 -21.91 15.77 -0.58
CA VAL A 186 -21.58 16.65 0.54
C VAL A 186 -20.77 17.87 0.08
N VAL A 187 -19.76 17.68 -0.79
CA VAL A 187 -18.94 18.77 -1.33
C VAL A 187 -19.76 19.72 -2.22
N ASP A 188 -20.68 19.19 -3.02
CA ASP A 188 -21.56 19.98 -3.88
C ASP A 188 -22.57 20.80 -3.07
N ALA A 189 -22.98 20.30 -1.89
CA ALA A 189 -23.89 21.00 -0.99
C ALA A 189 -23.20 22.03 -0.08
N LEU A 190 -21.86 22.04 0.00
CA LEU A 190 -21.12 22.96 0.87
C LEU A 190 -21.08 24.37 0.25
N PRO A 191 -21.31 25.42 1.07
CA PRO A 191 -21.05 26.80 0.67
C PRO A 191 -19.59 27.01 0.25
N ASP A 192 -19.36 27.89 -0.73
CA ASP A 192 -18.02 28.16 -1.28
C ASP A 192 -17.00 28.60 -0.21
N GLU A 193 -17.46 29.31 0.82
CA GLU A 193 -16.66 29.76 1.97
C GLU A 193 -16.07 28.63 2.83
N HIS A 194 -16.50 27.38 2.61
CA HIS A 194 -16.00 26.21 3.34
C HIS A 194 -15.11 25.32 2.48
N LEU A 195 -15.05 25.54 1.17
CA LEU A 195 -14.24 24.72 0.25
C LEU A 195 -12.74 24.86 0.51
N ASP A 196 -12.29 26.05 0.91
CA ASP A 196 -10.89 26.32 1.26
C ASP A 196 -10.40 25.53 2.49
N ARG A 197 -11.32 24.94 3.27
CA ARG A 197 -10.99 24.08 4.43
C ARG A 197 -10.90 22.60 4.06
N LEU A 198 -11.33 22.22 2.87
CA LEU A 198 -11.26 20.84 2.41
C LEU A 198 -9.84 20.54 1.88
N PRO A 199 -9.34 19.31 2.06
CA PRO A 199 -8.17 18.85 1.32
C PRO A 199 -8.32 19.12 -0.18
N ALA A 200 -7.29 19.69 -0.81
CA ALA A 200 -7.32 20.15 -2.21
C ALA A 200 -7.89 19.12 -3.19
N ARG A 201 -7.60 17.82 -2.98
CA ARG A 201 -8.12 16.72 -3.80
C ARG A 201 -9.65 16.67 -3.91
N PHE A 202 -10.40 17.13 -2.91
CA PHE A 202 -11.87 17.12 -2.97
C PHE A 202 -12.41 18.26 -3.83
N VAL A 203 -11.69 19.37 -3.91
CA VAL A 203 -12.07 20.50 -4.76
C VAL A 203 -11.62 20.24 -6.19
N GLU A 204 -10.35 19.88 -6.39
CA GLU A 204 -9.74 19.65 -7.72
C GLU A 204 -10.39 18.52 -8.54
N ASP A 205 -10.90 17.47 -7.88
CA ASP A 205 -11.47 16.29 -8.57
C ASP A 205 -13.00 16.35 -8.73
N PHE A 206 -13.70 17.20 -7.98
CA PHE A 206 -15.18 17.30 -8.04
C PHE A 206 -15.69 18.58 -8.68
N ARG A 207 -14.94 19.69 -8.61
CA ARG A 207 -15.34 20.99 -9.17
C ARG A 207 -14.48 21.41 -10.36
#